data_AF-A0A9P6TS79-F1
#
_entry.id   AF-A0A9P6TS79-F1
#
_cell.length_a   1.000
_cell.length_b   1.000
_cell.length_c   1.000
_cell.angle_alpha   90.00
_cell.angle_beta   90.00
_cell.angle_gamma   90.00
#
_symmetry.space_group_name_H-M   'P 1'
#
loop_
_entity.id
_entity.type
_entity.pdbx_description
1 polymer ?
#
loop_
_entity_poly.entity_id
_entity_poly.type
_entity_poly.pdbx_seq_one_letter_code
_entity_poly.pdbx_strand_id
1 'polypeptide(L)'
;MEDDSSPIQKAIRDLELDQLEKKYKLYFQRTSLSEAHRVIELLLPLANPLSRPLQLRLLIPYDYPDSPCAIQIQNHDISLDAKRHIQDAFEVHEWSQARHTTLVQQLDWLSIHTPTLLAQTR
;
A
#
# COMPACT_ATOMS: atom_id res chain seq x y z
N MET A 1 -20.08 -6.87 14.82
CA MET A 1 -19.08 -7.86 14.36
C MET A 1 -17.76 -7.31 14.81
N GLU A 2 -17.15 -7.96 15.80
CA GLU A 2 -16.09 -7.40 16.64
C GLU A 2 -14.76 -7.42 15.88
N ASP A 3 -14.08 -6.27 15.88
CA ASP A 3 -12.66 -6.14 15.52
C ASP A 3 -11.92 -6.99 16.57
N ASP A 4 -11.59 -8.25 16.26
CA ASP A 4 -10.81 -9.16 17.14
C ASP A 4 -9.36 -8.66 17.39
N SER A 5 -9.04 -7.47 16.86
CA SER A 5 -7.82 -6.74 17.09
C SER A 5 -7.75 -6.27 18.55
N SER A 6 -6.64 -6.58 19.21
CA SER A 6 -6.29 -6.01 20.49
C SER A 6 -6.32 -4.46 20.43
N PRO A 7 -6.62 -3.78 21.54
CA PRO A 7 -6.68 -2.32 21.58
C PRO A 7 -5.36 -1.65 21.15
N ILE A 8 -4.23 -2.34 21.32
CA ILE A 8 -2.91 -1.86 20.90
C ILE A 8 -2.77 -1.89 19.37
N GLN A 9 -3.15 -3.00 18.72
CA GLN A 9 -3.14 -3.10 17.25
C GLN A 9 -4.04 -2.02 16.63
N LYS A 10 -5.25 -1.86 17.18
CA LYS A 10 -6.17 -0.81 16.74
C LYS A 10 -5.56 0.59 16.88
N ALA A 11 -4.90 0.89 18.00
CA ALA A 11 -4.26 2.19 18.20
C ALA A 11 -3.10 2.44 17.22
N ILE A 12 -2.26 1.43 16.95
CA ILE A 12 -1.17 1.52 15.95
C ILE A 12 -1.76 1.76 14.56
N ARG A 13 -2.72 0.94 14.15
CA ARG A 13 -3.43 1.05 12.87
C ARG A 13 -4.05 2.43 12.69
N ASP A 14 -4.79 2.92 13.69
CA ASP A 14 -5.44 4.24 13.64
C ASP A 14 -4.41 5.38 13.55
N LEU A 15 -3.27 5.28 14.27
CA LEU A 15 -2.17 6.24 14.19
C LEU A 15 -1.52 6.27 12.82
N GLU A 16 -1.21 5.11 12.25
CA GLU A 16 -0.55 5.02 10.94
C GLU A 16 -1.47 5.44 9.80
N LEU A 17 -2.76 5.14 9.90
CA LEU A 17 -3.77 5.63 8.97
C LEU A 17 -3.87 7.16 8.99
N ASP A 18 -3.82 7.78 10.17
CA ASP A 18 -3.80 9.25 10.30
C ASP A 18 -2.54 9.86 9.68
N GLN A 19 -1.36 9.23 9.89
CA GLN A 19 -0.12 9.67 9.24
C GLN A 19 -0.17 9.53 7.71
N LEU A 20 -0.70 8.40 7.24
CA LEU A 20 -0.88 8.11 5.82
C LEU A 20 -1.81 9.13 5.16
N GLU A 21 -2.96 9.39 5.79
CA GLU A 21 -3.92 10.38 5.31
C GLU A 21 -3.31 11.77 5.30
N LYS A 22 -2.59 12.19 6.36
CA LYS A 22 -1.92 13.50 6.39
C LYS A 22 -0.92 13.69 5.25
N LYS A 23 -0.11 12.68 4.96
CA LYS A 23 0.93 12.77 3.92
C LYS A 23 0.36 12.67 2.52
N TYR A 24 -0.55 11.73 2.27
CA TYR A 24 -1.05 11.43 0.94
C TYR A 24 -2.46 11.98 0.69
N LYS A 25 -2.96 12.89 1.53
CA LYS A 25 -4.33 13.45 1.45
C LYS A 25 -4.75 13.86 0.04
N LEU A 26 -3.84 14.51 -0.69
CA LEU A 26 -4.10 15.02 -2.03
C LEU A 26 -4.19 13.92 -3.10
N TYR A 27 -3.71 12.72 -2.78
CA TYR A 27 -3.65 11.56 -3.67
C TYR A 27 -4.71 10.51 -3.35
N PHE A 28 -5.41 10.64 -2.21
CA PHE A 28 -6.52 9.77 -1.85
C PHE A 28 -7.67 9.96 -2.83
N GLN A 29 -8.12 8.85 -3.40
CA GLN A 29 -9.28 8.83 -4.30
C GLN A 29 -10.52 8.35 -3.55
N ARG A 30 -10.38 7.26 -2.79
CA ARG A 30 -11.51 6.64 -2.10
C ARG A 30 -11.03 5.81 -0.92
N THR A 31 -11.85 5.74 0.12
CA THR A 31 -11.70 4.76 1.21
C THR A 31 -12.98 3.95 1.30
N SER A 32 -12.83 2.63 1.36
CA SER A 32 -13.93 1.68 1.51
C SER A 32 -13.61 0.68 2.62
N LEU A 33 -14.64 0.19 3.30
CA LEU A 33 -14.52 -0.88 4.28
C LEU A 33 -15.04 -2.17 3.65
N SER A 34 -14.27 -3.24 3.77
CA SER A 34 -14.66 -4.60 3.44
C SER A 34 -14.83 -5.42 4.73
N GLU A 35 -15.35 -6.64 4.61
CA GLU A 35 -15.58 -7.55 5.73
C GLU A 35 -14.27 -7.90 6.47
N ALA A 36 -13.13 -7.95 5.76
CA ALA A 36 -11.84 -8.34 6.32
C ALA A 36 -10.74 -7.27 6.25
N HIS A 37 -10.94 -6.21 5.47
CA HIS A 37 -9.89 -5.21 5.21
C HIS A 37 -10.48 -3.81 5.06
N ARG A 38 -9.71 -2.79 5.45
CA ARG A 38 -9.91 -1.42 4.98
C ARG A 38 -9.18 -1.27 3.64
N VAL A 39 -9.86 -0.73 2.63
CA VAL A 39 -9.31 -0.50 1.30
C VAL A 39 -9.14 1.00 1.08
N ILE A 40 -7.93 1.42 0.74
CA ILE A 40 -7.62 2.81 0.38
C ILE A 40 -7.18 2.85 -1.07
N GLU A 41 -7.95 3.53 -1.92
CA GLU A 41 -7.61 3.78 -3.31
C GLU A 41 -6.85 5.10 -3.40
N LEU A 42 -5.64 5.04 -3.96
CA LEU A 42 -4.72 6.16 -4.00
C LEU A 42 -3.98 6.25 -5.33
N LEU A 43 -3.70 7.49 -5.74
CA LEU A 43 -2.95 7.82 -6.94
C LEU A 43 -1.51 8.17 -6.53
N LEU A 44 -0.67 7.15 -6.35
CA LEU A 44 0.68 7.31 -5.80
C LEU A 44 1.60 8.06 -6.80
N PRO A 45 2.12 9.25 -6.46
CA PRO A 45 3.17 9.86 -7.26
C PRO A 45 4.43 8.99 -7.19
N LEU A 46 5.08 8.78 -8.32
CA LEU A 46 6.34 8.05 -8.38
C LEU A 46 7.53 9.01 -8.21
N ALA A 47 8.65 8.50 -7.69
CA ALA A 47 9.84 9.31 -7.45
C ALA A 47 10.39 9.96 -8.73
N ASN A 48 10.18 9.34 -9.88
CA ASN A 48 10.45 9.96 -11.18
C ASN A 48 9.24 10.82 -11.60
N PRO A 49 9.35 12.16 -11.65
CA PRO A 49 8.24 13.05 -11.99
C PRO A 49 7.77 12.92 -13.44
N LEU A 50 8.57 12.31 -14.32
CA LEU A 50 8.18 12.01 -15.70
C LEU A 50 7.34 10.73 -15.81
N SER A 51 7.33 9.89 -14.78
CA SER A 51 6.52 8.68 -14.73
C SER A 51 5.07 9.04 -14.38
N ARG A 52 4.13 8.35 -15.02
CA ARG A 52 2.72 8.47 -14.65
C ARG A 52 2.53 7.95 -13.22
N PRO A 53 1.61 8.56 -12.45
CA PRO A 53 1.31 8.07 -11.11
C PRO A 53 0.69 6.68 -11.15
N LEU A 54 0.95 5.92 -10.10
CA LEU A 54 0.46 4.55 -9.93
C LEU A 54 -0.90 4.58 -9.23
N GLN A 55 -1.95 4.17 -9.95
CA GLN A 55 -3.26 3.92 -9.39
C GLN A 55 -3.23 2.58 -8.64
N LEU A 56 -3.38 2.61 -7.33
CA LEU A 56 -3.34 1.40 -6.52
C LEU A 56 -4.42 1.39 -5.44
N ARG A 57 -4.76 0.18 -5.00
CA ARG A 57 -5.55 -0.07 -3.80
C ARG A 57 -4.63 -0.65 -2.75
N LEU A 58 -4.58 -0.02 -1.59
CA LEU A 58 -3.92 -0.52 -0.39
C LEU A 58 -4.96 -1.24 0.45
N LEU A 59 -4.75 -2.53 0.70
CA LEU A 59 -5.59 -3.37 1.53
C LEU A 59 -4.92 -3.50 2.89
N ILE A 60 -5.56 -2.94 3.90
CA ILE A 60 -5.08 -2.91 5.27
C ILE A 60 -5.96 -3.87 6.08
N PRO A 61 -5.43 -5.03 6.49
CA PRO A 61 -6.17 -5.97 7.32
C PRO A 61 -6.58 -5.37 8.66
N TYR A 62 -7.68 -5.86 9.25
CA TYR A 62 -8.07 -5.41 10.58
C TYR A 62 -7.09 -5.89 11.67
N ASP A 63 -6.43 -7.02 11.47
CA ASP A 63 -5.37 -7.53 12.33
C ASP A 63 -3.99 -6.89 12.06
N TYR A 64 -3.90 -5.84 11.23
CA TYR A 64 -2.68 -5.02 11.13
C TYR A 64 -2.27 -4.44 12.50
N PRO A 65 -0.97 -4.42 12.87
CA PRO A 65 0.21 -4.76 12.07
C PRO A 65 0.65 -6.23 12.09
N ASP A 66 -0.14 -7.14 12.67
CA ASP A 66 0.24 -8.55 12.74
C ASP A 66 0.12 -9.29 11.41
N SER A 67 -0.84 -8.90 10.58
CA SER A 67 -0.90 -9.27 9.18
C SER A 67 -0.42 -8.14 8.28
N PRO A 68 0.40 -8.45 7.25
CA PRO A 68 0.95 -7.44 6.34
C PRO A 68 -0.14 -6.84 5.46
N CYS A 69 0.10 -5.61 5.00
CA CYS A 69 -0.76 -5.00 4.00
C CYS A 69 -0.52 -5.61 2.62
N ALA A 70 -1.52 -5.52 1.74
CA ALA A 70 -1.40 -5.92 0.35
C ALA A 70 -1.73 -4.74 -0.57
N ILE A 71 -1.21 -4.79 -1.79
CA ILE A 71 -1.50 -3.77 -2.82
C ILE A 71 -2.14 -4.39 -4.05
N GLN A 72 -2.97 -3.64 -4.76
CA GLN A 72 -3.53 -4.02 -6.06
C GLN A 72 -3.41 -2.87 -7.06
N ILE A 73 -2.67 -3.11 -8.15
CA ILE A 73 -2.43 -2.09 -9.18
C ILE A 73 -3.60 -2.00 -10.17
N GLN A 74 -4.19 -0.81 -10.27
CA GLN A 74 -5.38 -0.54 -11.09
C GLN A 74 -5.06 0.03 -12.47
N ASN A 75 -3.84 0.54 -12.73
CA ASN A 75 -3.44 1.08 -14.04
C ASN A 75 -3.72 0.08 -15.18
N HIS A 76 -4.52 0.48 -16.18
CA HIS A 76 -4.86 -0.38 -17.31
C HIS A 76 -3.70 -0.52 -18.33
N ASP A 77 -2.75 0.41 -18.31
CA ASP A 77 -1.60 0.46 -19.20
C ASP A 77 -0.42 -0.43 -18.74
N ILE A 78 -0.49 -0.98 -17.53
CA ILE A 78 0.53 -1.89 -16.98
C ILE A 78 0.09 -3.34 -17.22
N SER A 79 0.98 -4.17 -17.76
CA SER A 79 0.71 -5.59 -18.02
C SER A 79 0.41 -6.37 -16.73
N LEU A 80 -0.34 -7.47 -16.83
CA LEU A 80 -0.65 -8.30 -15.66
C LEU A 80 0.62 -8.84 -14.98
N ASP A 81 1.63 -9.22 -15.75
CA ASP A 81 2.92 -9.70 -15.22
C ASP A 81 3.68 -8.60 -14.48
N ALA A 82 3.70 -7.37 -15.02
CA ALA A 82 4.30 -6.23 -14.33
C ALA A 82 3.55 -5.87 -13.04
N LYS A 83 2.22 -5.95 -13.04
CA LYS A 83 1.42 -5.74 -11.82
C LYS A 83 1.72 -6.78 -10.75
N ARG A 84 1.81 -8.06 -11.14
CA ARG A 84 2.17 -9.15 -10.23
C ARG A 84 3.58 -8.96 -9.68
N HIS A 85 4.54 -8.66 -10.54
CA HIS A 85 5.91 -8.40 -10.11
C HIS A 85 6.02 -7.26 -9.08
N ILE A 86 5.26 -6.17 -9.24
CA ILE A 86 5.21 -5.08 -8.26
C ILE A 86 4.58 -5.55 -6.93
N GLN A 87 3.49 -6.33 -6.99
CA GLN A 87 2.81 -6.86 -5.81
C GLN A 87 3.72 -7.81 -5.03
N ASP A 88 4.37 -8.75 -5.73
CA ASP A 88 5.29 -9.72 -5.14
C ASP A 88 6.50 -9.00 -4.52
N ALA A 89 7.05 -7.99 -5.19
CA ALA A 89 8.17 -7.21 -4.66
C ALA A 89 7.78 -6.43 -3.40
N PHE A 90 6.55 -5.89 -3.34
CA PHE A 90 6.02 -5.23 -2.16
C PHE A 90 5.85 -6.21 -0.99
N GLU A 91 5.26 -7.38 -1.24
CA GLU A 91 5.07 -8.42 -0.22
C GLU A 91 6.41 -8.92 0.35
N VAL A 92 7.41 -9.15 -0.53
CA VAL A 92 8.76 -9.54 -0.10
C VAL A 92 9.41 -8.45 0.75
N HIS A 93 9.26 -7.17 0.36
CA HIS A 93 9.79 -6.06 1.14
C HIS A 93 9.16 -6.02 2.54
N GLU A 94 7.84 -6.07 2.62
CA GLU A 94 7.07 -6.10 3.87
C GLU A 94 7.46 -7.25 4.78
N TRP A 95 7.55 -8.46 4.22
CA TRP A 95 7.90 -9.65 4.97
C TRP A 95 9.34 -9.60 5.51
N SER A 96 10.26 -9.01 4.74
CA SER A 96 11.67 -8.86 5.12
C SER A 96 11.91 -7.84 6.25
N GLN A 97 11.04 -6.83 6.39
CA GLN A 97 11.20 -5.73 7.35
C GLN A 97 10.53 -5.99 8.71
N ALA A 98 9.99 -7.19 8.92
CA ALA A 98 9.58 -7.77 10.22
C ALA A 98 8.93 -6.76 11.21
N ARG A 99 7.80 -6.15 10.80
CA ARG A 99 6.93 -5.24 11.61
C ARG A 99 7.47 -3.84 11.92
N HIS A 100 8.61 -3.42 11.36
CA HIS A 100 9.18 -2.09 11.67
C HIS A 100 8.85 -1.00 10.64
N THR A 101 8.13 -1.31 9.57
CA THR A 101 7.78 -0.36 8.50
C THR A 101 6.34 0.14 8.62
N THR A 102 6.18 1.46 8.71
CA THR A 102 4.85 2.10 8.75
C THR A 102 4.23 2.18 7.35
N LEU A 103 2.90 2.25 7.25
CA LEU A 103 2.15 2.40 5.98
C LEU A 103 2.72 3.50 5.06
N VAL A 104 3.19 4.60 5.66
CA VAL A 104 3.84 5.68 4.92
C VAL A 104 5.16 5.23 4.29
N GLN A 105 6.01 4.55 5.05
CA GLN A 105 7.30 4.05 4.56
C GLN A 105 7.11 3.00 3.46
N GLN A 106 6.08 2.17 3.59
CA GLN A 106 5.69 1.18 2.59
C GLN A 106 5.33 1.84 1.24
N LEU A 107 4.50 2.89 1.28
CA LEU A 107 4.15 3.63 0.07
C LEU A 107 5.30 4.46 -0.49
N ASP A 108 6.18 5.02 0.35
CA ASP A 108 7.40 5.69 -0.09
C ASP A 108 8.32 4.72 -0.84
N TRP A 109 8.54 3.52 -0.29
CA TRP A 109 9.34 2.49 -0.93
C TRP A 109 8.76 2.14 -2.30
N LEU A 110 7.43 1.94 -2.38
CA LEU A 110 6.75 1.64 -3.63
C LEU A 110 6.91 2.78 -4.64
N SER A 111 6.76 4.04 -4.21
CA SER A 111 6.94 5.23 -5.06
C SER A 111 8.33 5.30 -5.69
N ILE A 112 9.36 4.91 -4.93
CA ILE A 112 10.76 4.92 -5.35
C ILE A 112 11.08 3.74 -6.28
N HIS A 113 10.60 2.53 -5.97
CA HIS A 113 11.02 1.30 -6.65
C HIS A 113 10.16 0.94 -7.87
N THR A 114 8.90 1.39 -7.94
CA THR A 114 8.00 1.09 -9.06
C THR A 114 8.60 1.38 -10.44
N PRO A 115 9.25 2.53 -10.71
CA PRO A 115 9.85 2.77 -12.02
C PRO A 115 10.88 1.71 -12.44
N THR A 116 11.68 1.24 -11.49
CA THR A 116 12.69 0.20 -11.71
C THR A 116 12.04 -1.16 -11.94
N LEU A 117 11.02 -1.52 -11.16
CA LEU A 117 10.27 -2.78 -11.29
C LEU A 117 9.54 -2.86 -12.65
N LEU A 118 8.99 -1.74 -13.11
CA LEU A 118 8.38 -1.63 -14.44
C LEU A 118 9.40 -1.76 -15.58
N ALA A 119 10.65 -1.36 -15.37
CA ALA A 119 11.70 -1.48 -16.38
C ALA A 119 12.20 -2.93 -16.53
N GLN A 120 12.09 -3.76 -15.48
CA GLN A 120 12.54 -5.17 -15.49
C GLN A 120 11.55 -6.12 -16.16
N THR A 121 10.32 -5.69 -16.38
CA THR A 121 9.22 -6.49 -16.94
C THR A 121 8.91 -6.13 -18.40
N ARG A 122 9.81 -5.36 -19.04
CA ARG A 122 9.73 -4.92 -20.44
C ARG A 122 10.50 -5.82 -21.39
#